data_AF-A0A8B8ZZF0-F1
#
_entry.id   AF-A0A8B8ZZF0-F1
#
_cell.length_a   1.000
_cell.length_b   1.000
_cell.length_c   1.000
_cell.angle_alpha   90.00
_cell.angle_beta   90.00
_cell.angle_gamma   90.00
#
_symmetry.space_group_name_H-M   'P 1'
#
loop_
_entity.id
_entity.type
_entity.pdbx_description
1 polymer ?
#
loop_
_entity_poly.entity_id
_entity_poly.type
_entity_poly.pdbx_seq_one_letter_code
_entity_poly.pdbx_strand_id
1 'polypeptide(L)'
;MPCLIVVKFTEYMQSGRATEKIDVYSFGVLVLEVLSGKRPTDSSFIEKDLNILGWLNFLVLEDRQREIIDPHCDGVQIESLDALLSIAIQCVSSAPEERPTMHRMVQLLESEVMTPCLSDFYDSNSD
;
A
#
# COMPACT_ATOMS: atom_id res chain seq x y z
N MET A 1 6.52 -5.17 -13.36
CA MET A 1 7.39 -6.29 -12.93
C MET A 1 8.89 -5.99 -13.05
N PRO A 2 9.45 -5.45 -14.15
CA PRO A 2 10.90 -5.21 -14.23
C PRO A 2 11.43 -4.06 -13.34
N CYS A 3 10.63 -3.01 -13.02
CA CYS A 3 11.09 -1.93 -12.14
C CYS A 3 11.28 -2.33 -10.66
N LEU A 4 10.48 -3.28 -10.14
CA LEU A 4 10.60 -3.79 -8.77
C LEU A 4 11.97 -4.44 -8.52
N ILE A 5 12.56 -5.04 -9.57
CA ILE A 5 13.88 -5.69 -9.48
C ILE A 5 15.00 -4.64 -9.41
N VAL A 6 14.84 -3.48 -10.05
CA VAL A 6 15.87 -2.42 -10.07
C VAL A 6 15.96 -1.71 -8.72
N VAL A 7 14.83 -1.41 -8.07
CA VAL A 7 14.81 -0.84 -6.70
C VAL A 7 15.39 -1.84 -5.69
N LYS A 8 15.11 -3.13 -5.87
CA LYS A 8 15.64 -4.22 -5.03
C LYS A 8 17.17 -4.24 -4.98
N PHE A 9 17.84 -3.85 -6.06
CA PHE A 9 19.28 -4.04 -6.22
C PHE A 9 20.12 -2.94 -5.55
N THR A 10 19.66 -1.68 -5.59
CA THR A 10 20.39 -0.55 -4.99
C THR A 10 20.30 -0.52 -3.47
N GLU A 11 19.17 -0.94 -2.88
CA GLU A 11 18.98 -0.99 -1.42
C GLU A 11 19.63 -2.25 -0.79
N TYR A 12 19.64 -3.39 -1.51
CA TYR A 12 20.30 -4.64 -1.06
C TYR A 12 21.80 -4.48 -0.79
N MET A 13 22.51 -3.67 -1.59
CA MET A 13 23.96 -3.54 -1.49
C MET A 13 24.46 -2.67 -0.32
N GLN A 14 23.58 -1.94 0.37
CA GLN A 14 24.01 -0.92 1.34
C GLN A 14 23.98 -1.33 2.83
N SER A 15 23.24 -2.37 3.26
CA SER A 15 23.11 -2.61 4.72
C SER A 15 23.05 -4.05 5.22
N GLY A 16 22.81 -5.06 4.37
CA GLY A 16 22.61 -6.46 4.82
C GLY A 16 21.41 -6.69 5.76
N ARG A 17 20.69 -5.62 6.15
CA ARG A 17 19.47 -5.59 6.99
C ARG A 17 18.23 -5.12 6.22
N ALA A 18 18.37 -4.82 4.94
CA ALA A 18 17.37 -4.15 4.11
C ALA A 18 16.21 -5.04 3.62
N THR A 19 16.19 -6.35 3.89
CA THR A 19 15.17 -7.24 3.30
C THR A 19 13.76 -6.93 3.79
N GLU A 20 13.55 -6.79 5.11
CA GLU A 20 12.22 -6.49 5.65
C GLU A 20 11.69 -5.13 5.16
N LYS A 21 12.55 -4.10 5.12
CA LYS A 21 12.15 -2.76 4.67
C LYS A 21 11.90 -2.67 3.17
N ILE A 22 12.58 -3.49 2.37
CA ILE A 22 12.32 -3.64 0.94
C ILE A 22 10.98 -4.37 0.73
N ASP A 23 10.69 -5.39 1.54
CA ASP A 23 9.42 -6.13 1.46
C ASP A 23 8.24 -5.22 1.84
N VAL A 24 8.39 -4.40 2.89
CA VAL A 24 7.41 -3.37 3.28
C VAL A 24 7.18 -2.36 2.14
N TYR A 25 8.26 -1.88 1.52
CA TYR A 25 8.14 -0.97 0.37
C TYR A 25 7.38 -1.60 -0.80
N SER A 26 7.74 -2.85 -1.13
CA SER A 26 7.10 -3.59 -2.22
C SER A 26 5.63 -3.86 -1.93
N PHE A 27 5.29 -4.14 -0.67
CA PHE A 27 3.91 -4.25 -0.22
C PHE A 27 3.16 -2.93 -0.37
N GLY A 28 3.76 -1.80 0.00
CA GLY A 28 3.15 -0.48 -0.18
C GLY A 28 2.79 -0.20 -1.63
N VAL A 29 3.70 -0.50 -2.57
CA VAL A 29 3.43 -0.39 -4.02
C VAL A 29 2.27 -1.28 -4.45
N LEU A 30 2.19 -2.51 -3.92
CA LEU A 30 1.09 -3.43 -4.19
C LEU A 30 -0.25 -2.88 -3.68
N VAL A 31 -0.29 -2.31 -2.46
CA VAL A 31 -1.51 -1.69 -1.94
C VAL A 31 -1.94 -0.51 -2.81
N LEU A 32 -1.01 0.31 -3.31
CA LEU A 32 -1.34 1.39 -4.24
C LEU A 32 -1.88 0.88 -5.58
N GLU A 33 -1.33 -0.22 -6.10
CA GLU A 33 -1.85 -0.88 -7.30
C GLU A 33 -3.30 -1.37 -7.08
N VAL A 34 -3.59 -1.96 -5.92
CA VAL A 34 -4.94 -2.41 -5.54
C VAL A 34 -5.89 -1.22 -5.38
N LEU A 35 -5.50 -0.19 -4.63
CA LEU A 35 -6.35 0.98 -4.38
C LEU A 35 -6.66 1.75 -5.66
N SER A 36 -5.69 1.86 -6.58
CA SER A 36 -5.84 2.67 -7.80
C SER A 36 -6.44 1.94 -8.99
N GLY A 37 -6.50 0.59 -8.92
CA GLY A 37 -6.83 -0.27 -10.04
C GLY A 37 -5.83 -0.20 -11.20
N LYS A 38 -4.68 0.47 -11.02
CA LYS A 38 -3.69 0.74 -12.07
C LYS A 38 -2.38 0.04 -11.77
N ARG A 39 -1.77 -0.50 -12.82
CA ARG A 39 -0.43 -1.09 -12.70
C ARG A 39 0.58 -0.01 -12.32
N PRO A 40 1.63 -0.31 -11.53
CA PRO A 40 2.66 0.67 -11.18
C PRO A 40 3.38 1.31 -12.38
N THR A 41 3.30 0.66 -13.55
CA THR A 41 3.86 1.10 -14.83
C THR A 41 2.77 1.38 -15.87
N ASP A 42 1.57 1.76 -15.44
CA ASP A 42 0.47 2.10 -16.37
C ASP A 42 0.85 3.27 -17.27
N SER A 43 0.45 3.20 -18.54
CA SER A 43 0.68 4.24 -19.55
C SER A 43 0.09 5.60 -19.16
N SER A 44 -0.99 5.63 -18.35
CA SER A 44 -1.58 6.88 -17.87
C SER A 44 -0.63 7.73 -17.01
N PHE A 45 0.37 7.10 -16.41
CA PHE A 45 1.41 7.80 -15.64
C PHE A 45 2.56 8.25 -16.54
N ILE A 46 2.90 7.43 -17.54
CA ILE A 46 3.99 7.69 -18.49
C ILE A 46 3.70 8.93 -19.34
N GLU A 47 2.45 9.18 -19.74
CA GLU A 47 2.06 10.39 -20.47
C GLU A 47 2.34 11.69 -19.69
N LYS A 48 2.52 11.59 -18.36
CA LYS A 48 2.86 12.71 -17.48
C LYS A 48 4.32 12.68 -17.00
N ASP A 49 5.16 11.80 -17.56
CA ASP A 49 6.52 11.50 -17.09
C ASP A 49 6.60 11.11 -15.60
N LEU A 50 5.50 10.58 -15.05
CA LEU A 50 5.41 10.13 -13.65
C LEU A 50 5.27 8.60 -13.60
N ASN A 51 5.61 8.03 -12.45
CA ASN A 51 5.19 6.68 -12.07
C ASN A 51 4.13 6.78 -10.95
N ILE A 52 3.55 5.65 -10.52
CA ILE A 52 2.51 5.65 -9.48
C ILE A 52 2.94 6.39 -8.20
N LEU A 53 4.22 6.33 -7.83
CA LEU A 53 4.77 7.02 -6.66
C LEU A 53 4.96 8.51 -6.90
N GLY A 54 5.41 8.89 -8.10
CA GLY A 54 5.49 10.29 -8.51
C GLY A 54 4.12 10.96 -8.51
N TRP A 55 3.10 10.25 -8.99
CA TRP A 55 1.71 10.72 -8.93
C TRP A 55 1.19 10.79 -7.49
N LEU A 56 1.43 9.76 -6.67
CA LEU A 56 1.07 9.78 -5.25
C LEU A 56 1.70 10.97 -4.51
N ASN A 57 3.01 11.21 -4.69
CA ASN A 57 3.71 12.31 -4.04
C ASN A 57 3.14 13.67 -4.47
N PHE A 58 2.82 13.84 -5.76
CA PHE A 58 2.14 15.04 -6.25
C PHE A 58 0.79 15.23 -5.55
N LEU A 59 -0.03 14.18 -5.46
CA LEU A 59 -1.33 14.25 -4.81
C LEU A 59 -1.21 14.54 -3.29
N VAL A 60 -0.25 13.95 -2.60
CA VAL A 60 -0.01 14.19 -1.16
C VAL A 60 0.41 15.64 -0.91
N LEU A 61 1.26 16.21 -1.77
CA LEU A 61 1.67 17.62 -1.66
C LEU A 61 0.50 18.59 -1.84
N GLU A 62 -0.48 18.21 -2.64
CA GLU A 62 -1.69 19.01 -2.91
C GLU A 62 -2.86 18.67 -1.95
N ASP A 63 -2.65 17.80 -0.96
CA ASP A 63 -3.70 17.26 -0.06
C ASP A 63 -4.88 16.60 -0.81
N ARG A 64 -4.57 15.93 -1.91
CA ARG A 64 -5.50 15.28 -2.86
C ARG A 64 -5.23 13.79 -3.02
N GLN A 65 -4.55 13.16 -2.06
CA GLN A 65 -4.16 11.74 -2.09
C GLN A 65 -5.32 10.78 -2.38
N ARG A 66 -6.56 11.12 -1.99
CA ARG A 66 -7.76 10.29 -2.26
C ARG A 66 -8.05 10.10 -3.75
N GLU A 67 -7.58 11.00 -4.61
CA GLU A 67 -7.76 10.87 -6.08
C GLU A 67 -6.99 9.69 -6.68
N ILE A 68 -6.08 9.09 -5.93
CA ILE A 68 -5.41 7.88 -6.37
C ILE A 68 -6.33 6.67 -6.38
N ILE A 69 -7.40 6.69 -5.56
CA ILE A 69 -8.32 5.57 -5.38
C ILE A 69 -9.17 5.38 -6.64
N ASP A 70 -9.35 4.14 -7.07
CA ASP A 70 -10.20 3.78 -8.20
C ASP A 70 -11.65 4.21 -7.91
N PRO A 71 -12.27 5.01 -8.81
CA PRO A 71 -13.68 5.35 -8.70
C PRO A 71 -14.63 4.14 -8.61
N HIS A 72 -14.19 2.96 -9.03
CA HIS A 72 -14.97 1.72 -8.96
C HIS A 72 -14.81 0.94 -7.64
N CYS A 73 -14.14 1.51 -6.63
CA CYS A 73 -14.12 0.96 -5.26
C CYS A 73 -15.47 1.12 -4.54
N ASP A 74 -16.57 0.78 -5.22
CA ASP A 74 -17.92 0.85 -4.70
C ASP A 74 -18.14 -0.23 -3.61
N GLY A 75 -18.80 0.16 -2.51
CA GLY A 75 -19.16 -0.76 -1.42
C GLY A 75 -18.09 -0.98 -0.35
N VAL A 76 -16.93 -0.30 -0.44
CA VAL A 76 -15.90 -0.28 0.62
C VAL A 76 -16.13 0.94 1.53
N GLN A 77 -15.93 0.76 2.84
CA GLN A 77 -15.99 1.86 3.80
C GLN A 77 -14.88 2.87 3.52
N ILE A 78 -15.21 4.16 3.50
CA ILE A 78 -14.27 5.22 3.14
C ILE A 78 -13.14 5.32 4.17
N GLU A 79 -13.44 5.03 5.44
CA GLU A 79 -12.49 4.97 6.55
C GLU A 79 -11.43 3.88 6.31
N SER A 80 -11.85 2.71 5.84
CA SER A 80 -10.92 1.62 5.51
C SER A 80 -10.04 1.96 4.30
N LEU A 81 -10.58 2.66 3.30
CA LEU A 81 -9.81 3.15 2.15
C LEU A 81 -8.77 4.19 2.58
N ASP A 82 -9.15 5.13 3.43
CA ASP A 82 -8.24 6.15 3.96
C ASP A 82 -7.14 5.52 4.83
N ALA A 83 -7.48 4.53 5.65
CA ALA A 83 -6.52 3.78 6.45
C ALA A 83 -5.51 3.03 5.57
N LEU A 84 -6.00 2.28 4.57
CA LEU A 84 -5.14 1.58 3.61
C LEU A 84 -4.22 2.54 2.85
N LEU A 85 -4.75 3.70 2.42
CA LEU A 85 -3.98 4.73 1.73
C LEU A 85 -2.88 5.31 2.63
N SER A 86 -3.21 5.61 3.89
CA SER A 86 -2.23 6.09 4.89
C SER A 86 -1.13 5.06 5.15
N ILE A 87 -1.49 3.78 5.29
CA ILE A 87 -0.52 2.69 5.43
C ILE A 87 0.38 2.61 4.20
N ALA A 88 -0.21 2.67 3.00
CA ALA A 88 0.55 2.60 1.75
C ALA A 88 1.57 3.73 1.62
N ILE A 89 1.18 4.97 1.95
CA ILE A 89 2.07 6.14 1.95
C ILE A 89 3.27 5.92 2.88
N GLN A 90 3.05 5.43 4.10
CA GLN A 90 4.14 5.15 5.05
C GLN A 90 5.07 4.04 4.54
N CYS A 91 4.52 3.00 3.90
CA CYS A 91 5.30 1.88 3.39
C CYS A 91 6.23 2.28 2.25
N VAL A 92 5.80 3.20 1.37
CA VAL A 92 6.58 3.64 0.20
C VAL A 92 7.51 4.82 0.51
N SER A 93 7.72 5.17 1.79
CA SER A 93 8.66 6.24 2.15
C SER A 93 10.06 5.97 1.60
N SER A 94 10.68 7.04 1.10
CA SER A 94 12.08 7.05 0.66
C SER A 94 13.05 6.80 1.81
N ALA A 95 12.65 7.10 3.05
CA ALA A 95 13.41 6.84 4.27
C ALA A 95 13.01 5.47 4.87
N PRO A 96 13.88 4.43 4.82
CA PRO A 96 13.54 3.09 5.30
C PRO A 96 13.16 3.01 6.79
N GLU A 97 13.67 3.94 7.60
CA GLU A 97 13.38 4.08 9.03
C GLU A 97 11.96 4.56 9.32
N GLU A 98 11.34 5.30 8.40
CA GLU A 98 9.94 5.76 8.52
C GLU A 98 8.95 4.67 8.15
N ARG A 99 9.38 3.69 7.35
CA ARG A 99 8.53 2.55 6.98
C ARG A 99 8.19 1.76 8.25
N PRO A 100 6.95 1.27 8.43
CA PRO A 100 6.61 0.40 9.54
C PRO A 100 7.38 -0.94 9.49
N THR A 101 7.31 -1.72 10.57
CA THR A 101 7.74 -3.15 10.54
C THR A 101 6.61 -4.00 10.00
N MET A 102 6.91 -5.17 9.44
CA MET A 102 5.86 -6.07 8.94
C MET A 102 4.87 -6.46 10.04
N HIS A 103 5.36 -6.64 11.28
CA HIS A 103 4.49 -6.86 12.44
C HIS A 103 3.54 -5.69 12.70
N ARG A 104 4.04 -4.44 12.68
CA ARG A 104 3.22 -3.25 12.90
C ARG A 104 2.18 -3.09 11.79
N MET A 105 2.54 -3.44 10.56
CA MET A 105 1.60 -3.42 9.44
C MET A 105 0.42 -4.36 9.62
N VAL A 106 0.66 -5.59 10.05
CA VAL A 106 -0.41 -6.55 10.33
C VAL A 106 -1.37 -5.98 11.38
N GLN A 107 -0.82 -5.42 12.47
CA GLN A 107 -1.65 -4.79 13.51
C GLN A 107 -2.51 -3.63 13.01
N LEU A 108 -1.95 -2.77 12.13
CA LEU A 108 -2.68 -1.65 11.54
C LEU A 108 -3.79 -2.12 10.60
N LEU A 109 -3.53 -3.17 9.83
CA LEU A 109 -4.54 -3.78 8.96
C LEU A 109 -5.65 -4.43 9.78
N GLU A 110 -5.30 -5.13 10.86
CA GLU A 110 -6.27 -5.74 11.78
C GLU A 110 -7.11 -4.70 12.51
N SER A 111 -6.56 -3.55 12.89
CA SER A 111 -7.31 -2.53 13.64
C SER A 111 -8.18 -1.63 12.76
N GLU A 112 -7.67 -1.23 11.59
CA GLU A 112 -8.31 -0.19 10.76
C GLU A 112 -9.09 -0.74 9.56
N VAL A 113 -8.77 -1.96 9.11
CA VAL A 113 -9.30 -2.51 7.85
C VAL A 113 -10.11 -3.77 8.08
N MET A 114 -9.65 -4.64 8.97
CA MET A 114 -10.42 -5.81 9.40
C MET A 114 -11.43 -5.36 10.46
N THR A 115 -12.61 -4.92 10.02
CA THR A 115 -13.75 -4.95 10.93
C THR A 115 -13.88 -6.40 11.43
N PRO A 116 -14.10 -6.66 12.74
CA PRO A 116 -14.47 -7.99 13.18
C PRO A 116 -15.83 -8.28 12.56
N CYS A 117 -15.83 -8.90 11.38
CA CYS A 117 -16.98 -9.62 10.88
C CYS A 117 -17.29 -10.64 11.97
N LEU A 118 -18.31 -10.33 12.76
CA LEU A 118 -18.89 -11.12 13.82
C LEU A 118 -18.80 -12.61 13.46
N SER A 119 -17.84 -13.32 14.06
CA SER A 119 -17.68 -14.76 13.90
C SER A 119 -18.72 -15.55 14.69
N ASP A 120 -19.90 -14.96 14.97
CA ASP A 120 -20.99 -15.58 15.75
C ASP A 120 -21.75 -16.68 14.98
N PHE A 121 -21.16 -17.29 13.95
CA PHE A 121 -21.73 -18.47 13.28
C PHE A 121 -20.89 -19.75 13.43
N TYR A 122 -19.93 -19.80 14.36
CA TYR A 122 -19.32 -21.07 14.80
C TYR A 122 -19.91 -21.60 16.12
N ASP A 123 -21.21 -21.40 16.34
CA ASP A 123 -21.96 -22.25 17.26
C ASP A 123 -23.40 -22.44 16.79
N SER A 124 -23.64 -23.45 15.95
CA SER A 124 -24.91 -24.17 15.85
C SER A 124 -24.77 -25.40 14.95
N ASN A 125 -25.00 -26.57 15.56
CA ASN A 125 -25.17 -27.91 15.00
C ASN A 125 -23.90 -28.71 14.64
N SER A 126 -23.41 -29.45 15.63
CA SER A 126 -23.17 -30.89 15.46
C SER A 126 -23.49 -31.58 16.79
N ASP A 127 -24.77 -32.00 16.91
CA ASP A 127 -25.08 -33.27 17.59
C ASP A 127 -24.27 -34.41 16.95
#